data_AF-A0A971GKX9-F1
#
_entry.id   AF-A0A971GKX9-F1
#
_cell.length_a   1.000
_cell.length_b   1.000
_cell.length_c   1.000
_cell.angle_alpha   90.00
_cell.angle_beta   90.00
_cell.angle_gamma   90.00
#
_symmetry.space_group_name_H-M   'P 1'
#
loop_
_entity.id
_entity.type
_entity.pdbx_description
1 polymer ?
#
loop_
_entity_poly.entity_id
_entity_poly.type
_entity_poly.pdbx_seq_one_letter_code
_entity_poly.pdbx_strand_id
1 'polypeptide(L)'
;MKMKSRVILLSCLFVAVPALLSGQNVTMPIPKIAFDIAPASGPKDVALSLQILFLLSILTLAPSIIIMMTAFTRVVIVLDFVKRALSLQQMPPNQVIVGLSLFLTFFIMAPTFTEMNEKALRPYLDGKI
;
A
#
# COMPACT_ATOMS: atom_id res chain seq x y z
N MET A 1 -12.10 -33.38 19.15
CA MET A 1 -10.68 -33.20 18.75
C MET A 1 -10.44 -33.06 17.23
N LYS A 2 -11.47 -33.09 16.34
CA LYS A 2 -11.30 -33.01 14.88
C LYS A 2 -11.06 -31.59 14.30
N MET A 3 -11.38 -30.53 15.04
CA MET A 3 -11.36 -29.15 14.51
C MET A 3 -9.96 -28.50 14.52
N LYS A 4 -9.13 -28.80 15.53
CA LYS A 4 -7.74 -28.31 15.60
C LYS A 4 -6.86 -28.91 14.49
N SER A 5 -7.07 -30.18 14.13
CA SER A 5 -6.36 -30.85 13.05
C SER A 5 -6.66 -30.24 11.68
N ARG A 6 -7.91 -29.84 11.41
CA ARG A 6 -8.28 -29.12 10.17
C ARG A 6 -7.70 -27.70 10.11
N VAL A 7 -7.60 -27.00 11.23
CA VAL A 7 -6.99 -25.66 11.30
C VAL A 7 -5.47 -25.73 11.13
N ILE A 8 -4.81 -26.75 11.69
CA ILE A 8 -3.38 -27.00 11.45
C ILE A 8 -3.15 -27.39 9.98
N LEU A 9 -4.04 -28.18 9.38
CA LEU A 9 -3.97 -28.57 7.97
C LEU A 9 -4.19 -27.37 7.03
N LEU A 10 -5.11 -26.45 7.38
CA LEU A 10 -5.36 -25.19 6.64
C LEU A 10 -4.21 -24.19 6.81
N SER A 11 -3.62 -24.08 8.00
CA SER A 11 -2.43 -23.25 8.26
C SER A 11 -1.20 -23.78 7.52
N CYS A 12 -1.02 -25.10 7.49
CA CYS A 12 0.03 -25.75 6.71
C CYS A 12 -0.19 -25.57 5.20
N LEU A 13 -1.45 -25.58 4.74
CA LEU A 13 -1.79 -25.29 3.33
C LEU A 13 -1.49 -23.83 2.96
N PHE A 14 -1.73 -22.87 3.85
CA PHE A 14 -1.41 -21.45 3.61
C PHE A 14 0.11 -21.19 3.53
N VAL A 15 0.92 -21.98 4.26
CA VAL A 15 2.40 -21.90 4.22
C VAL A 15 3.01 -22.74 3.09
N ALA A 16 2.35 -23.81 2.63
CA ALA A 16 2.86 -24.70 1.59
C ALA A 16 2.58 -24.22 0.15
N VAL A 17 1.51 -23.45 -0.09
CA VAL A 17 1.18 -22.95 -1.43
C VAL A 17 2.24 -21.99 -2.01
N PRO A 18 2.86 -21.06 -1.23
CA PRO A 18 3.98 -20.26 -1.73
C PRO A 18 5.21 -21.11 -2.12
N ALA A 19 5.45 -22.21 -1.39
CA ALA A 19 6.60 -23.08 -1.65
C ALA A 19 6.46 -23.89 -2.96
N LEU A 20 5.24 -24.25 -3.36
CA LEU A 20 4.97 -24.97 -4.62
C LEU A 20 4.90 -24.07 -5.86
N LEU A 21 4.70 -22.76 -5.69
CA LEU A 21 4.76 -21.79 -6.79
C LEU A 21 6.20 -21.35 -7.12
N SER A 22 7.19 -21.71 -6.29
CA SER A 22 8.60 -21.35 -6.50
C SER A 22 9.29 -22.17 -7.61
N GLY A 23 8.59 -23.11 -8.24
CA GLY A 23 9.12 -24.03 -9.27
C GLY A 23 8.67 -23.75 -10.70
N GLN A 24 7.81 -22.77 -10.95
CA GLN A 24 7.40 -22.39 -12.30
C GLN A 24 8.17 -21.11 -12.67
N ASN A 25 9.27 -21.28 -13.42
CA ASN A 25 9.92 -20.20 -14.16
C ASN A 25 8.95 -19.68 -15.23
N VAL A 26 8.00 -18.85 -14.81
CA VAL A 26 7.24 -18.01 -15.73
C VAL A 26 8.23 -16.93 -16.19
N THR A 27 8.84 -17.15 -17.37
CA THR A 27 9.60 -16.12 -18.07
C THR A 27 8.60 -15.09 -18.64
N MET A 28 7.97 -14.33 -17.74
CA MET A 28 7.55 -12.98 -18.10
C MET A 28 8.83 -12.23 -18.45
N PRO A 29 8.89 -11.53 -19.61
CA PRO A 29 9.95 -10.57 -19.89
C PRO A 29 9.75 -9.36 -18.96
N ILE A 30 9.99 -9.57 -17.67
CA ILE A 30 10.23 -8.50 -16.72
C ILE A 30 11.66 -8.06 -17.05
N PRO A 31 11.89 -6.79 -17.42
CA PRO A 31 13.23 -6.24 -17.53
C PRO A 31 14.01 -6.63 -16.28
N LYS A 32 15.07 -7.41 -16.45
CA LYS A 32 15.94 -7.83 -15.36
C LYS A 32 16.67 -6.58 -14.90
N ILE A 33 16.10 -5.85 -13.95
CA ILE A 33 16.80 -4.81 -13.21
C ILE A 33 17.82 -5.56 -12.35
N ALA A 34 18.94 -5.94 -12.97
CA ALA A 34 20.10 -6.42 -12.26
C ALA A 34 20.66 -5.20 -11.52
N PHE A 35 20.50 -5.18 -10.20
CA PHE A 35 21.23 -4.26 -9.33
C PHE A 35 22.70 -4.72 -9.35
N ASP A 36 23.38 -4.49 -10.46
CA ASP A 36 24.79 -4.80 -10.63
C ASP A 36 25.59 -3.67 -9.99
N ILE A 37 26.13 -3.93 -8.81
CA ILE A 37 26.98 -2.98 -8.09
C ILE A 37 28.39 -3.13 -8.67
N ALA A 38 28.56 -2.77 -9.94
CA ALA A 38 29.85 -2.56 -10.57
C ALA A 38 30.26 -1.08 -10.44
N PRO A 39 31.57 -0.76 -10.37
CA PRO A 39 32.02 0.63 -10.39
C PRO A 39 31.54 1.31 -11.68
N ALA A 40 30.74 2.37 -11.52
CA ALA A 40 30.17 3.12 -12.62
C ALA A 40 31.28 3.64 -13.54
N SER A 41 31.38 3.05 -14.73
CA SER A 41 32.45 3.33 -15.67
C SER A 41 32.10 4.48 -16.62
N GLY A 42 30.89 5.07 -16.52
CA GLY A 42 30.48 6.24 -17.29
C GLY A 42 29.35 7.09 -16.67
N PRO A 43 29.19 8.37 -17.10
CA PRO A 43 28.17 9.29 -16.57
C PRO A 43 26.71 8.82 -16.72
N LYS A 44 26.41 7.94 -17.67
CA LYS A 44 25.05 7.40 -17.90
C LYS A 44 24.60 6.40 -16.83
N ASP A 45 25.51 5.60 -16.30
CA ASP A 45 25.18 4.57 -15.30
C ASP A 45 24.88 5.20 -13.93
N VAL A 46 25.59 6.28 -13.61
CA VAL A 46 25.33 7.11 -12.42
C VAL A 46 23.96 7.77 -12.52
N ALA A 47 23.60 8.32 -13.70
CA ALA A 47 22.29 8.94 -13.92
C ALA A 47 21.14 7.94 -13.79
N LEU A 48 21.28 6.72 -14.33
CA LEU A 48 20.26 5.66 -14.17
C LEU A 48 20.12 5.22 -12.71
N SER A 49 21.24 5.00 -12.02
CA SER A 49 21.24 4.61 -10.61
C SER A 49 20.57 5.67 -9.74
N LEU A 50 20.87 6.96 -10.00
CA LEU A 50 20.27 8.07 -9.28
C LEU A 50 18.77 8.23 -9.59
N GLN A 51 18.36 8.03 -10.84
CA GLN A 51 16.94 8.05 -11.24
C GLN A 51 16.14 6.95 -10.54
N ILE A 52 16.69 5.74 -10.44
CA ILE A 52 16.05 4.62 -9.73
C ILE A 52 15.94 4.94 -8.23
N LEU A 53 16.99 5.51 -7.63
CA LEU A 53 16.97 5.95 -6.23
C LEU A 53 15.87 6.97 -5.98
N PHE A 54 15.73 7.98 -6.83
CA PHE A 54 14.65 8.96 -6.74
C PHE A 54 13.27 8.33 -6.92
N LEU A 55 13.11 7.42 -7.87
CA LEU A 55 11.84 6.74 -8.10
C LEU A 55 11.40 5.91 -6.88
N LEU A 56 12.32 5.16 -6.27
CA LEU A 56 12.05 4.40 -5.05
C LEU A 56 11.73 5.30 -3.85
N SER A 57 12.41 6.45 -3.76
CA SER A 57 12.17 7.45 -2.70
C SER A 57 10.77 8.05 -2.82
N ILE A 58 10.35 8.40 -4.04
CA ILE A 58 9.01 8.93 -4.30
C ILE A 58 7.95 7.85 -4.04
N LEU A 59 8.18 6.61 -4.49
CA LEU A 59 7.24 5.52 -4.32
C LEU A 59 6.98 5.16 -2.84
N THR A 60 7.99 5.28 -1.99
CA THR A 60 7.84 5.05 -0.54
C THR A 60 7.11 6.19 0.18
N LEU A 61 7.27 7.43 -0.27
CA LEU A 61 6.57 8.59 0.31
C LEU A 61 5.16 8.80 -0.27
N ALA A 62 4.91 8.39 -1.50
CA ALA A 62 3.62 8.55 -2.17
C ALA A 62 2.41 8.05 -1.35
N PRO A 63 2.40 6.83 -0.76
CA PRO A 63 1.22 6.34 -0.04
C PRO A 63 0.92 7.15 1.22
N SER A 64 1.93 7.62 1.95
CA SER A 64 1.71 8.40 3.17
C SER A 64 1.21 9.81 2.85
N ILE A 65 1.75 10.44 1.80
CA ILE A 65 1.29 11.76 1.33
C ILE A 65 -0.17 11.70 0.89
N ILE A 66 -0.55 10.69 0.11
CA ILE A 66 -1.94 10.53 -0.35
C ILE A 66 -2.89 10.45 0.84
N ILE A 67 -2.56 9.64 1.86
CA ILE A 67 -3.37 9.52 3.07
C ILE A 67 -3.50 10.88 3.79
N MET A 68 -2.40 11.63 3.92
CA MET A 68 -2.40 12.96 4.55
C MET A 68 -3.21 14.01 3.78
N MET A 69 -3.30 13.90 2.46
CA MET A 69 -4.09 14.80 1.62
C MET A 69 -5.59 14.49 1.67
N THR A 70 -6.00 13.34 2.22
CA THR A 70 -7.42 12.98 2.38
C THR A 70 -8.00 13.39 3.73
N ALA A 71 -9.30 13.11 3.94
CA ALA A 71 -9.98 13.31 5.23
C ALA A 71 -9.45 12.41 6.37
N PHE A 72 -8.59 11.42 6.10
CA PHE A 72 -8.09 10.47 7.09
C PHE A 72 -7.53 11.14 8.35
N THR A 73 -6.60 12.09 8.18
CA THR A 73 -5.95 12.78 9.30
C THR A 73 -6.96 13.48 10.21
N ARG A 74 -7.98 14.13 9.64
CA ARG A 74 -9.02 14.82 10.40
C ARG A 74 -9.88 13.82 11.18
N VAL A 75 -10.28 12.72 10.56
CA VAL A 75 -11.12 11.70 11.21
C VAL A 75 -10.39 11.02 12.38
N VAL A 76 -9.13 10.62 12.18
CA VAL A 76 -8.30 10.00 13.24
C VAL A 76 -8.18 10.92 14.45
N ILE A 77 -7.87 12.21 14.21
CA ILE A 77 -7.67 13.18 15.30
C ILE A 77 -8.97 13.39 16.09
N VAL A 78 -10.12 13.50 15.42
CA VAL A 78 -11.41 13.66 16.10
C VAL A 78 -11.72 12.42 16.96
N LEU A 79 -11.52 11.22 16.43
CA LEU A 79 -11.74 9.98 17.20
C LEU A 79 -10.76 9.84 18.37
N ASP A 80 -9.50 10.25 18.21
CA ASP A 80 -8.50 10.26 19.28
C ASP A 80 -8.83 11.28 20.37
N PHE A 81 -9.36 12.44 20.00
CA PHE A 81 -9.90 13.41 20.96
C PHE A 81 -11.10 12.86 21.72
N VAL A 82 -12.03 12.17 21.05
CA VAL A 82 -13.17 11.52 21.72
C VAL A 82 -12.68 10.46 22.72
N LYS A 83 -11.70 9.64 22.35
CA LYS A 83 -11.08 8.67 23.27
C LYS A 83 -10.54 9.35 24.53
N ARG A 84 -9.77 10.43 24.37
CA ARG A 84 -9.21 11.18 25.51
C ARG A 84 -10.30 11.83 26.36
N ALA A 85 -11.35 12.34 25.73
CA ALA A 85 -12.46 12.99 26.42
C ALA A 85 -13.26 12.03 27.32
N LEU A 86 -13.29 10.73 26.98
CA LEU A 86 -13.97 9.71 27.80
C LEU A 86 -13.15 9.30 29.04
N SER A 87 -11.94 9.84 29.25
CA SER A 87 -11.01 9.45 30.33
C SER A 87 -10.72 7.94 30.41
N LEU A 88 -10.96 7.21 29.32
CA LEU A 88 -10.70 5.77 29.22
C LEU A 88 -9.23 5.58 28.85
N GLN A 89 -8.47 4.92 29.73
CA GLN A 89 -7.02 4.82 29.55
C GLN A 89 -6.60 3.90 28.39
N GLN A 90 -7.40 2.88 28.05
CA GLN A 90 -6.95 1.83 27.10
C GLN A 90 -8.03 1.35 26.13
N MET A 91 -9.25 1.87 26.23
CA MET A 91 -10.33 1.57 25.30
C MET A 91 -10.74 2.86 24.60
N PRO A 92 -10.84 2.90 23.26
CA PRO A 92 -10.54 1.87 22.25
C PRO A 92 -9.05 1.83 21.84
N PRO A 93 -8.52 0.65 21.44
CA PRO A 93 -7.11 0.51 21.04
C PRO A 93 -6.83 1.30 19.75
N ASN A 94 -5.60 1.82 19.62
CA ASN A 94 -5.20 2.68 18.50
C ASN A 94 -5.42 2.02 17.12
N GLN A 95 -5.24 0.69 17.03
CA GLN A 95 -5.50 -0.05 15.79
C GLN A 95 -6.97 0.01 15.35
N VAL A 96 -7.91 0.00 16.30
CA VAL A 96 -9.34 0.10 16.00
C VAL A 96 -9.69 1.52 15.55
N ILE A 97 -9.13 2.55 16.20
CA ILE A 97 -9.32 3.95 15.77
C ILE A 97 -8.82 4.15 14.33
N VAL A 98 -7.64 3.63 14.01
CA VAL A 98 -7.09 3.70 12.65
C VAL A 98 -7.99 2.96 11.66
N GLY A 99 -8.44 1.75 12.00
CA GLY A 99 -9.35 0.97 11.15
C GLY A 99 -10.68 1.67 10.88
N LEU A 100 -11.34 2.21 11.91
CA LEU A 100 -12.57 3.01 11.75
C LEU A 100 -12.32 4.25 10.89
N SER A 101 -11.19 4.92 11.10
CA SER A 101 -10.86 6.14 10.35
C SER A 101 -10.68 5.85 8.88
N LEU A 102 -10.03 4.75 8.53
CA LEU A 102 -9.79 4.35 7.14
C LEU A 102 -11.11 4.00 6.44
N PHE A 103 -11.99 3.25 7.11
CA PHE A 103 -13.33 2.93 6.61
C PHE A 103 -14.19 4.19 6.39
N LEU A 104 -14.26 5.07 7.38
CA LEU A 104 -14.98 6.34 7.27
C LEU A 104 -14.39 7.24 6.18
N THR A 105 -13.06 7.23 6.00
CA THR A 105 -12.40 7.99 4.93
C THR A 105 -12.86 7.51 3.56
N PHE A 106 -12.89 6.20 3.30
CA PHE A 106 -13.38 5.69 2.02
C PHE A 106 -14.86 6.03 1.79
N PHE A 107 -15.68 5.98 2.83
CA PHE A 107 -17.08 6.39 2.72
C PHE A 107 -17.23 7.88 2.36
N ILE A 108 -16.47 8.76 3.02
CA ILE A 108 -16.48 10.20 2.77
C ILE A 108 -15.89 10.55 1.39
N MET A 109 -14.90 9.78 0.92
CA MET A 109 -14.17 10.04 -0.34
C MET A 109 -14.81 9.40 -1.58
N ALA A 110 -15.89 8.63 -1.45
CA ALA A 110 -16.62 8.05 -2.57
C ALA A 110 -16.91 9.03 -3.75
N PRO A 111 -17.43 10.26 -3.53
CA PRO A 111 -17.68 11.20 -4.63
C PRO A 111 -16.38 11.70 -5.29
N THR A 112 -15.32 11.91 -4.51
CA THR A 112 -14.03 12.37 -5.03
C THR A 112 -13.41 11.33 -5.97
N PHE A 113 -13.54 10.04 -5.66
CA PHE A 113 -13.10 8.97 -6.57
C PHE A 113 -13.88 8.97 -7.88
N THR A 114 -15.18 9.27 -7.83
CA THR A 114 -16.03 9.36 -9.04
C THR A 114 -15.62 10.55 -9.90
N GLU A 115 -15.42 11.72 -9.30
CA GLU A 115 -14.97 12.93 -9.99
C GLU A 115 -13.57 12.75 -10.60
N MET A 116 -12.64 12.15 -9.86
CA MET A 116 -11.31 11.81 -10.37
C MET A 116 -11.38 10.85 -11.56
N ASN A 117 -12.28 9.88 -11.51
CA ASN A 117 -12.46 8.96 -12.62
C ASN A 117 -12.91 9.69 -13.89
N GLU A 118 -13.87 10.60 -13.78
CA GLU A 118 -14.41 11.34 -14.92
C GLU A 118 -13.47 12.41 -15.46
N LYS A 119 -12.77 13.15 -14.58
CA LYS A 119 -11.94 14.29 -14.96
C LYS A 119 -10.49 13.94 -15.31
N ALA A 120 -9.96 12.84 -14.78
CA ALA A 120 -8.55 12.48 -14.98
C ALA A 120 -8.39 11.10 -15.63
N LEU A 121 -8.93 10.03 -15.04
CA LEU A 121 -8.66 8.67 -15.53
C LEU A 121 -9.25 8.41 -16.92
N ARG A 122 -10.55 8.68 -17.12
CA ARG A 122 -11.20 8.48 -18.41
C ARG A 122 -10.54 9.29 -19.54
N PRO A 123 -10.30 10.60 -19.41
CA PRO A 123 -9.66 11.37 -20.48
C PRO A 123 -8.20 10.98 -20.73
N TYR A 124 -7.45 10.50 -19.73
CA TYR A 124 -6.11 9.93 -19.91
C TYR A 124 -6.15 8.62 -20.72
N LEU A 125 -7.10 7.74 -20.41
CA LEU A 125 -7.30 6.49 -21.15
C LEU A 125 -7.80 6.72 -22.59
N ASP A 126 -8.63 7.74 -22.79
CA ASP A 126 -9.15 8.15 -24.10
C ASP A 126 -8.11 8.95 -24.93
N GLY A 127 -6.91 9.22 -24.39
CA GLY A 127 -5.85 9.97 -25.06
C GLY A 127 -6.15 11.46 -25.28
N LYS A 128 -7.06 12.03 -24.49
CA LYS A 128 -7.42 13.46 -24.52
C LYS A 128 -6.48 14.32 -23.66
N ILE A 129 -5.64 13.68 -22.84
CA ILE A 129 -4.59 14.24 -21.97
C ILE A 129 -3.47 13.21 -21.76
#